data_AF-A0A970WC98-F1
#
_entry.id   AF-A0A970WC98-F1
#
_cell.length_a   1.000
_cell.length_b   1.000
_cell.length_c   1.000
_cell.angle_alpha   90.00
_cell.angle_beta   90.00
_cell.angle_gamma   90.00
#
_symmetry.space_group_name_H-M   'P 1'
#
loop_
_entity.id
_entity.type
_entity.pdbx_description
1 polymer ?
#
loop_
_entity_poly.entity_id
_entity_poly.type
_entity_poly.pdbx_seq_one_letter_code
_entity_poly.pdbx_strand_id
1 'polypeptide(L)' 'HYKKEIGQITHENLIGSGKWQTWTVAKILRCETYTGDLVQGHSKTVDHQQMKAGSDNLITVCDTHEAIL' A
#
# COMPACT_ATOMS: atom_id res chain seq x y z
N HIS A 1 15.04 11.75 -7.76
CA HIS A 1 13.96 11.46 -6.78
C HIS A 1 12.68 11.20 -7.57
N TYR A 2 12.37 9.92 -7.82
CA TYR A 2 11.34 9.49 -8.78
C TYR A 2 10.00 10.24 -8.68
N LYS A 3 9.43 10.36 -7.46
CA LYS A 3 8.15 11.06 -7.24
C LYS A 3 8.17 12.56 -7.58
N LYS A 4 9.33 13.22 -7.46
CA LYS A 4 9.53 14.62 -7.89
C LYS A 4 9.61 14.71 -9.42
N GLU A 5 10.31 13.77 -10.05
CA GLU A 5 10.48 13.71 -11.51
C GLU A 5 9.14 13.52 -12.23
N ILE A 6 8.22 12.74 -11.67
CA ILE A 6 6.86 12.55 -12.21
C ILE A 6 5.85 13.60 -11.72
N GLY A 7 6.30 14.65 -11.03
CA GLY A 7 5.45 15.77 -10.60
C GLY A 7 4.47 15.48 -9.45
N GLN A 8 4.53 14.32 -8.81
CA GLN A 8 3.65 13.97 -7.67
C GLN A 8 4.03 14.71 -6.38
N ILE A 9 5.29 15.14 -6.25
CA ILE A 9 5.75 15.96 -5.12
C ILE A 9 6.37 17.23 -5.66
N THR A 10 5.76 18.36 -5.31
CA THR A 10 6.20 19.70 -5.70
C THR A 10 6.95 20.42 -4.58
N HIS A 11 6.68 20.08 -3.32
CA HIS A 11 7.28 20.74 -2.15
C HIS A 11 8.58 20.04 -1.70
N GLU A 12 9.66 20.81 -1.51
CA GLU A 12 11.00 20.25 -1.26
C GLU A 12 11.09 19.44 0.03
N ASN A 13 10.41 19.88 1.09
CA ASN A 13 10.39 19.19 2.38
C ASN A 13 9.76 17.77 2.31
N LEU A 14 9.01 17.46 1.25
CA LEU A 14 8.36 16.16 1.05
C LEU A 14 9.19 15.18 0.23
N ILE A 15 10.32 15.62 -0.35
CA ILE A 15 11.18 14.81 -1.22
C ILE A 15 11.81 13.63 -0.45
N GLY A 16 12.09 13.83 0.85
CA GLY A 16 12.77 12.85 1.70
C GLY A 16 14.26 12.70 1.36
N SER A 17 14.95 11.76 2.02
CA SER A 17 16.40 11.53 1.83
C SER A 17 16.77 10.61 0.67
N GLY A 18 15.77 10.11 -0.07
CA GLY A 18 15.95 9.19 -1.20
C GLY A 18 16.23 7.74 -0.80
N LYS A 19 16.41 7.49 0.50
CA LYS A 19 16.57 6.15 1.07
C LYS A 19 15.21 5.53 1.39
N TRP A 20 15.14 4.21 1.28
CA TRP A 20 14.01 3.45 1.80
C TRP A 20 13.92 3.61 3.32
N GLN A 21 12.73 3.93 3.82
CA GLN A 21 12.47 3.97 5.25
C GLN A 21 12.20 2.55 5.76
N THR A 22 12.78 2.19 6.91
CA THR A 22 12.66 0.84 7.49
C THR A 22 11.20 0.42 7.69
N TRP A 23 10.34 1.35 8.12
CA TRP A 23 8.91 1.06 8.30
C TRP A 23 8.19 0.76 6.97
N THR A 24 8.60 1.41 5.88
CA THR A 24 8.05 1.14 4.54
C THR A 24 8.40 -0.26 4.08
N VAL A 25 9.65 -0.68 4.26
CA VAL A 25 10.09 -2.05 3.96
C VAL A 25 9.32 -3.06 4.81
N ALA A 26 9.20 -2.82 6.11
CA ALA A 26 8.44 -3.68 7.01
C ALA A 26 6.96 -3.78 6.62
N LYS A 27 6.35 -2.70 6.09
CA LYS A 27 4.96 -2.71 5.61
C LYS A 27 4.79 -3.61 4.39
N ILE A 28 5.74 -3.59 3.45
CA ILE A 28 5.73 -4.46 2.27
C ILE A 28 5.85 -5.93 2.71
N LEU A 29 6.81 -6.23 3.59
CA LEU A 29 7.04 -7.60 4.08
C LEU A 29 5.86 -8.19 4.86
N ARG A 30 4.98 -7.35 5.41
CA ARG A 30 3.77 -7.78 6.13
C ARG A 30 2.53 -7.90 5.25
N CYS A 31 2.62 -7.56 3.97
CA CYS A 31 1.47 -7.49 3.09
C CYS A 31 1.31 -8.81 2.31
N GLU A 32 0.19 -9.51 2.57
CA GLU A 32 -0.17 -10.82 2.01
C GLU A 32 -0.23 -10.82 0.48
N THR A 33 -0.50 -9.67 -0.14
CA THR A 33 -0.45 -9.53 -1.61
C THR A 33 0.92 -9.82 -2.21
N TYR A 34 1.99 -9.73 -1.43
CA TYR A 34 3.31 -10.12 -1.92
C TYR A 34 3.61 -11.60 -1.72
N THR A 35 2.80 -12.34 -0.97
CA THR A 35 2.98 -13.78 -0.72
C THR A 35 2.10 -14.68 -1.61
N GLY A 36 1.35 -14.11 -2.56
CA GLY A 36 0.53 -14.86 -3.52
C GLY A 36 -0.98 -14.65 -3.40
N ASP A 37 -1.42 -13.92 -2.36
CA ASP A 37 -2.83 -13.77 -2.03
C ASP A 37 -3.42 -12.46 -2.58
N LEU A 38 -4.57 -12.54 -3.24
CA LEU A 38 -5.31 -11.33 -3.61
C LEU A 38 -6.17 -10.89 -2.42
N VAL A 39 -5.90 -9.71 -1.86
CA VAL A 39 -6.64 -9.13 -0.73
C VAL A 39 -7.28 -7.80 -1.14
N GLN A 40 -8.57 -7.61 -0.86
CA GLN A 40 -9.33 -6.42 -1.20
C GLN A 40 -10.26 -6.00 -0.04
N GLY A 41 -10.70 -4.74 -0.06
CA GLY A 41 -11.72 -4.24 0.87
C GLY A 41 -11.21 -3.79 2.23
N HIS A 42 -9.93 -3.40 2.35
CA HIS A 42 -9.39 -2.82 3.60
C HIS A 42 -9.91 -1.41 3.93
N SER A 43 -10.36 -0.66 2.93
CA SER A 43 -10.92 0.68 3.11
C SER A 43 -12.25 0.82 2.38
N LYS A 44 -13.10 1.69 2.92
CA LYS A 44 -14.36 2.10 2.30
C LYS A 44 -14.47 3.62 2.35
N THR A 45 -15.24 4.18 1.44
CA THR A 45 -15.56 5.61 1.44
C THR A 45 -16.96 5.79 1.98
N VAL A 46 -17.11 6.58 3.05
CA VAL A 46 -18.40 7.00 3.61
C VAL A 46 -18.37 8.52 3.68
N ASP A 47 -19.39 9.19 3.15
CA ASP A 47 -19.47 10.66 3.12
C ASP A 47 -18.19 11.35 2.62
N HIS A 48 -17.63 10.85 1.52
CA HIS A 48 -16.38 11.33 0.90
C HIS A 48 -15.11 11.17 1.77
N GLN A 49 -15.22 10.50 2.92
CA GLN A 49 -14.09 10.18 3.79
C GLN A 49 -13.68 8.72 3.62
N GLN A 50 -12.39 8.48 3.39
CA GLN A 50 -11.84 7.13 3.43
C GLN A 50 -11.63 6.70 4.88
N MET A 51 -12.21 5.56 5.23
CA MET A 51 -12.06 4.94 6.53
C MET A 51 -11.74 3.45 6.39
N LYS A 52 -11.20 2.85 7.46
CA LYS A 52 -10.97 1.40 7.51
C LYS A 52 -12.30 0.67 7.42
N ALA A 53 -12.40 -0.29 6.52
CA ALA A 53 -13.61 -1.09 6.38
C ALA A 53 -13.66 -2.19 7.46
N GLY A 54 -14.87 -2.70 7.73
CA GLY A 54 -15.06 -3.85 8.62
C GLY A 54 -14.59 -5.14 7.98
N SER A 55 -14.49 -6.21 8.76
CA SER A 55 -14.09 -7.55 8.28
C SER A 55 -15.08 -8.14 7.27
N ASP A 56 -16.34 -7.70 7.31
CA ASP A 56 -17.39 -8.03 6.34
C ASP A 56 -17.07 -7.58 4.91
N ASN A 57 -16.19 -6.58 4.75
CA ASN A 57 -15.76 -6.07 3.46
C ASN A 57 -14.49 -6.74 2.95
N LEU A 58 -13.80 -7.50 3.80
CA LEU A 58 -12.51 -8.09 3.46
C LEU A 58 -12.72 -9.33 2.58
N ILE A 59 -12.13 -9.31 1.41
CA ILE A 59 -12.12 -10.45 0.48
C ILE A 59 -10.67 -10.87 0.29
N THR A 60 -10.39 -12.14 0.56
CA THR A 60 -9.08 -12.77 0.35
C THR A 60 -9.26 -14.00 -0.53
N VAL A 61 -8.45 -14.08 -1.58
CA VAL A 61 -8.34 -15.26 -2.45
C VAL A 61 -6.89 -15.73 -2.37
N CYS A 62 -6.68 -16.95 -1.91
CA CYS A 62 -5.34 -17.51 -1.73
C CYS A 62 -4.75 -18.01 -3.05
N ASP A 63 -3.42 -18.03 -3.13
CA ASP A 63 -2.64 -18.66 -4.22
C ASP A 63 -3.03 -18.18 -5.63
N THR A 64 -3.37 -16.89 -5.75
CA THR A 64 -3.75 -16.29 -7.03
C THR A 64 -2.57 -16.09 -7.97
N HIS A 65 -1.36 -15.98 -7.42
CA HIS A 65 -0.12 -15.87 -8.18
C HIS A 65 1.05 -16.39 -7.34
N GLU A 66 2.20 -16.63 -7.99
CA GLU A 66 3.43 -16.97 -7.29
C GLU A 66 3.85 -15.82 -6.35
N ALA A 67 4.33 -16.17 -5.17
CA ALA A 67 4.86 -15.19 -4.23
C ALA A 67 5.96 -14.34 -4.91
N ILE A 68 5.86 -13.02 -4.74
CA ILE A 68 6.82 -12.06 -5.28
C ILE A 68 8.06 -12.02 -4.37
N LEU A 69 7.88 -12.36 -3.10
CA LEU A 69 8.92 -12.37 -2.05
C LEU A 69 9.49 -13.77 -1.82
#